data_AF-A0A932DK65-F1
#
_entry.id   AF-A0A932DK65-F1
#
_cell.length_a   1.000
_cell.length_b   1.000
_cell.length_c   1.000
_cell.angle_alpha   90.00
_cell.angle_beta   90.00
_cell.angle_gamma   90.00
#
_symmetry.space_group_name_H-M   'P 1'
#
loop_
_entity.id
_entity.type
_entity.pdbx_description
1 polymer ?
#
loop_
_entity_poly.entity_id
_entity_poly.type
_entity_poly.pdbx_seq_one_letter_code
_entity_poly.pdbx_strand_id
1 'polypeptide(L)'
;MRRLLLSLITLAAFAALAGCLPAAPPPDEPTPTLSPRAVGSVVALPTTDIIQVTPPAPRPTHAPLTDPVKQQWVQLAVDDLAQRLAVDPAQIGFVDFRDITWPDSSLGCPQPGMAYAQVLTDGYLIQLSVGKRLFEYHGGGREPPFLCENTP
;
A
#
# COMPACT_ATOMS: atom_id res chain seq x y z
N MET A 1 19.96 28.76 3.60
CA MET A 1 20.35 29.87 2.70
C MET A 1 21.79 29.68 2.27
N ARG A 2 22.08 29.90 0.98
CA ARG A 2 23.33 29.59 0.24
C ARG A 2 23.43 28.10 -0.10
N ARG A 3 23.38 27.67 -1.36
CA ARG A 3 24.00 28.26 -2.55
C ARG A 3 23.12 28.04 -3.80
N LEU A 4 22.57 29.13 -4.32
CA LEU A 4 22.22 29.27 -5.73
C LEU A 4 23.52 29.32 -6.54
N LEU A 5 23.71 28.38 -7.47
CA LEU A 5 24.53 28.49 -8.68
C LEU A 5 23.79 27.68 -9.76
N LEU A 6 23.02 28.31 -10.66
CA LEU A 6 23.45 28.85 -11.96
C LEU A 6 24.25 27.83 -12.78
N SER A 7 23.62 27.20 -13.77
CA SER A 7 24.04 27.33 -15.18
C SER A 7 23.03 26.68 -16.13
N LEU A 8 22.53 27.51 -17.05
CA LEU A 8 21.75 27.14 -18.21
C LEU A 8 22.52 26.15 -19.09
N ILE A 9 21.90 25.04 -19.48
CA ILE A 9 22.40 24.19 -20.55
C ILE A 9 21.38 24.19 -21.69
N THR A 10 21.72 25.06 -22.64
CA THR A 10 21.43 25.13 -24.07
C THR A 10 20.44 24.13 -24.69
N LEU A 11 19.38 24.73 -25.22
CA LEU A 11 18.50 24.29 -26.29
C LEU A 11 19.29 23.71 -27.49
N ALA A 12 19.12 22.42 -27.78
CA ALA A 12 19.54 21.82 -29.04
C ALA A 12 18.29 21.48 -29.85
N ALA A 13 18.00 22.35 -30.83
CA ALA A 13 17.04 22.10 -31.88
C ALA A 13 17.61 21.03 -32.83
N PHE A 14 16.89 19.92 -33.01
CA PHE A 14 17.08 19.03 -34.15
C PHE A 14 15.78 18.96 -34.94
N ALA A 15 15.84 19.54 -36.13
CA ALA A 15 14.75 19.64 -37.09
C ALA A 15 14.64 18.34 -37.91
N ALA A 16 13.37 17.98 -38.18
CA ALA A 16 12.85 17.31 -39.38
C ALA A 16 13.52 16.01 -39.87
N LEU A 17 12.75 14.92 -39.91
CA LEU A 17 12.14 14.43 -41.16
C LEU A 17 11.30 13.14 -40.92
N ALA A 18 10.11 13.20 -41.51
CA ALA A 18 9.14 12.16 -41.84
C ALA A 18 9.52 10.67 -41.70
N GLY A 19 8.62 9.91 -41.07
CA GLY A 19 8.60 8.45 -41.11
C GLY A 19 7.35 7.87 -40.46
N CYS A 20 6.20 8.09 -41.09
CA CYS A 20 4.93 7.47 -40.72
C CYS A 20 4.96 5.99 -41.11
N LEU A 21 4.81 5.07 -40.16
CA LEU A 21 4.39 3.70 -40.46
C LEU A 21 3.40 3.25 -39.37
N PRO A 22 2.08 3.31 -39.63
CA PRO A 22 1.11 2.64 -38.76
C PRO A 22 1.22 1.13 -39.01
N ALA A 23 1.59 0.38 -37.97
CA ALA A 23 1.51 -1.07 -37.98
C ALA A 23 0.04 -1.48 -38.13
N ALA A 24 -0.25 -2.29 -39.14
CA ALA A 24 -1.60 -2.77 -39.44
C ALA A 24 -2.20 -3.57 -38.28
N PRO A 25 -3.49 -3.39 -37.95
CA PRO A 25 -4.19 -4.27 -37.02
C PRO A 25 -4.36 -5.67 -37.65
N PRO A 26 -4.27 -6.76 -36.87
CA PRO A 26 -4.55 -8.10 -37.35
C PRO A 26 -6.03 -8.21 -37.81
N PRO A 27 -6.31 -9.03 -38.85
CA PRO A 27 -7.65 -9.23 -39.38
C PRO A 27 -8.58 -9.92 -38.38
N ASP A 28 -9.86 -9.53 -38.45
CA ASP A 28 -11.01 -9.98 -37.66
C ASP A 28 -10.99 -11.49 -37.34
N GLU A 29 -10.78 -11.84 -36.07
CA GLU A 29 -11.21 -13.14 -35.54
C GLU A 29 -12.73 -13.10 -35.32
N PRO A 30 -13.51 -13.99 -35.97
CA PRO A 30 -14.95 -14.05 -35.76
C PRO A 30 -15.26 -14.55 -34.34
N THR A 31 -15.69 -13.63 -33.48
CA THR A 31 -16.59 -13.97 -32.35
C THR A 31 -17.94 -14.31 -32.98
N PRO A 32 -18.57 -15.49 -32.78
CA PRO A 32 -19.08 -15.84 -31.45
C PRO A 32 -19.22 -17.35 -31.16
N THR A 33 -19.20 -17.72 -29.89
CA THR A 33 -20.08 -18.81 -29.42
C THR A 33 -20.63 -18.42 -28.06
N LEU A 34 -21.75 -17.69 -28.10
CA LEU A 34 -22.71 -17.65 -27.02
C LEU A 34 -23.13 -19.10 -26.76
N SER A 35 -22.80 -19.62 -25.58
CA SER A 35 -23.30 -20.88 -25.09
C SER A 35 -24.39 -20.60 -24.06
N PRO A 36 -25.68 -20.48 -24.43
CA PRO A 36 -26.75 -20.43 -23.46
C PRO A 36 -27.17 -21.86 -23.15
N ARG A 37 -26.55 -22.48 -22.15
CA ARG A 37 -27.08 -23.75 -21.63
C ARG A 37 -26.84 -23.90 -20.13
N ALA A 38 -27.82 -23.43 -19.37
CA ALA A 38 -28.75 -24.28 -18.66
C ALA A 38 -29.38 -23.44 -17.55
N VAL A 39 -30.69 -23.21 -17.67
CA VAL A 39 -31.54 -22.72 -16.57
C VAL A 39 -31.49 -23.79 -15.48
N GLY A 40 -30.57 -23.62 -14.53
CA GLY A 40 -30.54 -24.38 -13.29
C GLY A 40 -31.73 -23.97 -12.44
N SER A 41 -32.69 -24.88 -12.34
CA SER A 41 -33.88 -24.80 -11.51
C SER A 41 -33.52 -24.35 -10.08
N VAL A 42 -33.86 -23.11 -9.72
CA VAL A 42 -33.81 -22.64 -8.33
C VAL A 42 -34.93 -23.33 -7.56
N VAL A 43 -34.60 -24.42 -6.89
CA VAL A 43 -35.45 -25.00 -5.85
C VAL A 43 -35.39 -24.03 -4.68
N ALA A 44 -36.46 -23.25 -4.48
CA ALA A 44 -36.64 -22.45 -3.29
C ALA A 44 -36.79 -23.39 -2.08
N LEU A 45 -35.72 -23.51 -1.31
CA LEU A 45 -35.75 -24.09 0.03
C LEU A 45 -36.51 -23.12 0.94
N PRO A 46 -37.39 -23.59 1.84
CA PRO A 46 -38.02 -22.71 2.82
C PRO A 46 -36.93 -22.14 3.73
N THR A 47 -36.72 -20.83 3.68
CA THR A 47 -35.92 -20.10 4.67
C THR A 47 -36.72 -20.09 5.97
N THR A 48 -36.50 -21.10 6.80
CA THR A 48 -36.75 -20.97 8.24
C THR A 48 -35.90 -19.80 8.70
N ASP A 49 -36.56 -18.76 9.20
CA ASP A 49 -35.96 -17.59 9.84
C ASP A 49 -35.26 -18.06 11.12
N ILE A 50 -34.01 -18.48 10.98
CA ILE A 50 -33.14 -18.76 12.11
C ILE A 50 -32.48 -17.42 12.44
N ILE A 51 -32.92 -16.80 13.54
CA ILE A 51 -32.23 -15.67 14.16
C ILE A 51 -30.81 -16.14 14.50
N GLN A 52 -29.87 -15.90 13.59
CA GLN A 52 -28.46 -16.18 13.79
C GLN A 52 -27.94 -15.13 14.76
N VAL A 53 -27.92 -15.47 16.04
CA VAL A 53 -27.14 -14.74 17.06
C VAL A 53 -25.67 -15.00 16.72
N THR A 54 -25.10 -14.20 15.82
CA THR A 54 -23.67 -14.25 15.52
C THR A 54 -22.92 -13.93 16.82
N PRO A 55 -22.11 -14.86 17.36
CA PRO A 55 -21.24 -14.55 18.49
C PRO A 55 -20.39 -13.33 18.12
N PRO A 56 -20.23 -12.34 19.01
CA PRO A 56 -19.36 -11.21 18.73
C PRO A 56 -17.98 -11.77 18.36
N ALA A 57 -17.47 -11.38 17.18
CA ALA A 57 -16.15 -11.78 16.72
C ALA A 57 -15.14 -11.53 17.86
N PRO A 58 -14.18 -12.44 18.11
CA PRO A 58 -13.15 -12.18 19.10
C PRO A 58 -12.49 -10.85 18.73
N ARG A 59 -12.64 -9.85 19.62
CA ARG A 59 -11.94 -8.58 19.48
C ARG A 59 -10.46 -8.94 19.31
N PRO A 60 -9.74 -8.47 18.27
CA PRO A 60 -8.33 -8.75 18.14
C PRO A 60 -7.66 -8.29 19.43
N THR A 61 -7.27 -9.26 20.28
CA THR A 61 -6.46 -8.99 21.44
C THR A 61 -5.09 -8.71 20.86
N HIS A 62 -4.74 -7.44 20.79
CA HIS A 62 -3.41 -6.99 20.39
C HIS A 62 -2.42 -7.71 21.31
N ALA A 63 -1.72 -8.71 20.77
CA ALA A 63 -0.74 -9.46 21.54
C ALA A 63 0.34 -8.47 22.01
N PRO A 64 0.83 -8.57 23.25
CA PRO A 64 1.90 -7.70 23.71
C PRO A 64 3.10 -7.83 22.77
N LEU A 65 3.62 -6.69 22.29
CA LEU A 65 4.83 -6.67 21.49
C LEU A 65 6.02 -6.96 22.42
N THR A 66 6.49 -8.21 22.44
CA THR A 66 7.56 -8.68 23.36
C THR A 66 8.95 -8.73 22.74
N ASP A 67 9.05 -8.62 21.42
CA ASP A 67 10.33 -8.61 20.71
C ASP A 67 11.02 -7.25 20.89
N PRO A 68 12.23 -7.20 21.49
CA PRO A 68 12.93 -5.94 21.76
C PRO A 68 13.32 -5.18 20.49
N VAL A 69 13.58 -5.86 19.38
CA VAL A 69 13.90 -5.21 18.10
C VAL A 69 12.66 -4.52 17.54
N LYS A 70 11.51 -5.19 17.59
CA LYS A 70 10.24 -4.59 17.15
C LYS A 70 9.83 -3.42 18.02
N GLN A 71 10.03 -3.54 19.35
CA GLN A 71 9.81 -2.42 20.28
C GLN A 71 10.67 -1.20 19.93
N GLN A 72 11.93 -1.40 19.56
CA GLN A 72 12.80 -0.31 19.12
C GLN A 72 12.26 0.37 17.85
N TRP A 73 11.79 -0.39 16.87
CA TRP A 73 11.18 0.18 15.66
C TRP A 73 9.88 0.92 15.94
N VAL A 74 9.03 0.41 16.84
CA VAL A 74 7.84 1.14 17.29
C VAL A 74 8.23 2.46 17.96
N GLN A 75 9.26 2.47 18.82
CA GLN A 75 9.71 3.70 19.46
C GLN A 75 10.23 4.73 18.43
N LEU A 76 11.00 4.30 17.43
CA LEU A 76 11.44 5.18 16.34
C LEU A 76 10.26 5.79 15.58
N ALA A 77 9.22 4.99 15.29
CA ALA A 77 8.02 5.47 14.63
C ALA A 77 7.22 6.46 15.50
N VAL A 78 7.11 6.19 16.81
CA VAL A 78 6.46 7.09 17.79
C VAL A 78 7.20 8.42 17.86
N ASP A 79 8.52 8.40 17.97
CA ASP A 79 9.35 9.61 18.07
C ASP A 79 9.25 10.48 16.81
N ASP A 80 9.31 9.87 15.63
CA ASP A 80 9.12 10.56 14.34
C ASP A 80 7.71 11.17 14.24
N LEU A 81 6.66 10.42 14.60
CA LEU A 81 5.28 10.91 14.53
C LEU A 81 5.03 12.07 15.50
N ALA A 82 5.56 11.98 16.73
CA ALA A 82 5.47 13.02 17.74
C ALA A 82 6.09 14.33 17.24
N GLN A 83 7.26 14.24 16.61
CA GLN A 83 7.95 15.40 16.02
C GLN A 83 7.15 16.00 14.87
N ARG A 84 6.62 15.18 13.95
CA ARG A 84 5.84 15.66 12.79
C ARG A 84 4.57 16.38 13.18
N LEU A 85 3.87 15.87 14.19
CA LEU A 85 2.60 16.42 14.64
C LEU A 85 2.73 17.46 15.76
N ALA A 86 3.95 17.65 16.29
CA ALA A 86 4.23 18.50 17.46
C ALA A 86 3.33 18.14 18.66
N VAL A 87 3.20 16.84 18.94
CA VAL A 87 2.42 16.30 20.08
C VAL A 87 3.33 15.58 21.07
N ASP A 88 2.85 15.39 22.29
CA ASP A 88 3.55 14.56 23.27
C ASP A 88 3.52 13.08 22.83
N PRO A 89 4.65 12.35 22.85
CA PRO A 89 4.70 10.91 22.53
C PRO A 89 3.67 10.07 23.30
N ALA A 90 3.31 10.46 24.52
CA ALA A 90 2.30 9.77 25.33
C ALA A 90 0.87 9.86 24.74
N GLN A 91 0.63 10.76 23.79
CA GLN A 91 -0.64 10.83 23.05
C GLN A 91 -0.71 9.84 21.87
N ILE A 92 0.41 9.19 21.54
CA ILE A 92 0.50 8.24 20.43
C ILE A 92 0.25 6.84 20.97
N GLY A 93 -0.84 6.22 20.53
CA GLY A 93 -1.16 4.84 20.85
C GLY A 93 -0.56 3.88 19.84
N PHE A 94 0.17 2.87 20.31
CA PHE A 94 0.50 1.71 19.49
C PHE A 94 -0.77 0.92 19.18
N VAL A 95 -1.02 0.67 17.89
CA VAL A 95 -2.13 -0.15 17.44
C VAL A 95 -1.61 -1.52 17.07
N ASP A 96 -0.81 -1.69 16.02
CA ASP A 96 -0.43 -3.02 15.55
C ASP A 96 1.00 -3.06 15.00
N PHE A 97 1.58 -4.25 14.98
CA PHE A 97 2.85 -4.54 14.31
C PHE A 97 2.68 -5.84 13.51
N ARG A 98 2.90 -5.77 12.20
CA ARG A 98 2.82 -6.94 11.31
C ARG A 98 4.14 -7.15 10.59
N ASP A 99 4.68 -8.36 10.69
CA ASP A 99 5.73 -8.81 9.76
C ASP A 99 5.08 -9.12 8.41
N ILE A 100 5.66 -8.61 7.33
CA ILE A 100 5.12 -8.76 5.97
C ILE A 100 6.27 -8.85 4.97
N THR A 101 6.01 -9.49 3.83
CA THR A 101 6.93 -9.48 2.69
C THR A 101 6.33 -8.58 1.61
N TRP A 102 7.03 -7.49 1.31
CA TRP A 102 6.62 -6.53 0.29
C TRP A 102 6.88 -7.09 -1.12
N PRO A 103 6.00 -6.82 -2.10
CA PRO A 103 6.13 -7.36 -3.46
C PRO A 103 7.22 -6.67 -4.27
N ASP A 104 7.62 -5.46 -3.87
CA ASP A 104 8.59 -4.63 -4.58
C ASP A 104 9.37 -3.70 -3.64
N SER A 105 10.33 -2.98 -4.22
CA SER A 105 11.20 -2.05 -3.51
C SER A 105 10.50 -0.75 -3.06
N SER A 106 9.19 -0.59 -3.26
CA SER A 106 8.42 0.52 -2.69
C SER A 106 8.07 0.33 -1.22
N LEU A 107 8.26 -0.90 -0.71
CA LEU A 107 7.89 -1.29 0.66
C LEU A 107 6.42 -0.95 0.96
N GLY A 108 5.54 -1.10 -0.05
CA GLY A 108 4.11 -0.84 0.06
C GLY A 108 3.71 0.63 0.12
N CYS A 109 4.64 1.57 -0.11
CA CYS A 109 4.35 3.00 -0.18
C CYS A 109 4.83 3.62 -1.51
N PRO A 110 4.24 3.25 -2.66
CA PRO A 110 4.67 3.75 -3.95
C PRO A 110 4.36 5.25 -4.10
N GLN A 111 5.29 5.96 -4.74
CA GLN A 111 5.13 7.35 -5.14
C GLN A 111 4.60 7.41 -6.59
N PRO A 112 3.65 8.30 -6.89
CA PRO A 112 3.13 8.47 -8.25
C PRO A 112 4.24 8.75 -9.27
N GLY A 113 4.19 8.05 -10.40
CA GLY A 113 5.14 8.24 -11.51
C GLY A 113 6.50 7.56 -11.32
N MET A 114 6.71 6.82 -10.24
CA MET A 114 7.93 6.05 -9.99
C MET A 114 7.78 4.59 -10.40
N ALA A 115 8.86 4.00 -10.94
CA ALA A 115 8.95 2.57 -11.19
C ALA A 115 9.79 1.90 -10.09
N TYR A 116 9.30 0.79 -9.55
CA TYR A 116 9.94 0.05 -8.45
C TYR A 116 10.38 -1.33 -8.90
N ALA A 117 11.52 -1.77 -8.36
CA ALA A 117 12.06 -3.10 -8.66
C ALA A 117 11.15 -4.17 -8.04
N GLN A 118 10.75 -5.15 -8.83
CA GLN A 118 9.87 -6.25 -8.42
C GLN A 118 10.68 -7.30 -7.63
N VAL A 119 10.96 -7.01 -6.37
CA VAL A 119 11.74 -7.84 -5.46
C VAL A 119 10.99 -8.06 -4.16
N LEU A 120 10.83 -9.33 -3.79
CA LEU A 120 10.28 -9.71 -2.50
C LEU A 120 11.21 -9.23 -1.39
N THR A 121 10.69 -8.36 -0.52
CA THR A 121 11.47 -7.74 0.55
C THR A 121 10.80 -7.99 1.89
N ASP A 122 11.50 -8.70 2.78
CA ASP A 122 11.03 -8.85 4.16
C ASP A 122 11.01 -7.49 4.86
N GLY A 123 9.92 -7.25 5.57
CA GLY A 123 9.67 -5.99 6.22
C GLY A 123 8.52 -6.06 7.22
N TYR A 124 7.98 -4.90 7.54
CA TYR A 124 6.97 -4.75 8.56
C TYR A 124 6.11 -3.51 8.33
N LEU A 125 4.91 -3.54 8.93
CA LEU A 125 4.00 -2.40 9.04
C LEU A 125 3.65 -2.17 10.50
N ILE A 126 3.89 -0.95 10.97
CA ILE A 126 3.54 -0.46 12.30
C ILE A 126 2.35 0.48 12.15
N GLN A 127 1.27 0.20 12.86
CA GLN A 127 0.12 1.07 12.91
C GLN A 127 0.10 1.82 14.24
N LEU A 128 0.10 3.14 14.17
CA LEU A 128 0.01 4.06 15.31
C LEU A 128 -1.28 4.86 15.24
N SER A 129 -1.71 5.39 16.37
CA SER A 129 -2.91 6.22 16.48
C SER A 129 -2.65 7.51 17.24
N VAL A 130 -3.28 8.61 16.79
CA VAL A 130 -3.39 9.86 17.56
C VAL A 130 -4.85 10.27 17.56
N GLY A 131 -5.50 10.16 18.70
CA GLY A 131 -6.95 10.29 18.81
C GLY A 131 -7.67 9.23 17.97
N LYS A 132 -8.35 9.65 16.89
CA LYS A 132 -9.09 8.75 15.97
C LYS A 132 -8.37 8.50 14.65
N ARG A 133 -7.20 9.11 14.45
CA ARG A 133 -6.45 9.00 13.20
C ARG A 133 -5.44 7.88 13.32
N LEU A 134 -5.32 7.07 12.28
CA LEU A 134 -4.30 6.03 12.15
C LEU A 134 -3.17 6.53 11.24
N PHE A 135 -1.96 6.08 11.56
CA PHE A 135 -0.75 6.37 10.82
C PHE A 135 -0.01 5.06 10.60
N GLU A 136 0.44 4.81 9.38
CA GLU A 136 1.12 3.57 9.02
C GLU A 136 2.58 3.86 8.73
N TYR A 137 3.44 3.22 9.49
CA TYR A 137 4.89 3.24 9.30
C TYR A 137 5.32 1.93 8.65
N HIS A 138 6.01 2.05 7.53
CA HIS A 138 6.49 0.92 6.76
C HIS A 138 7.99 0.78 6.98
N GLY A 139 8.51 -0.43 6.82
CA GLY A 139 9.94 -0.68 6.86
C GLY A 139 10.27 -2.01 6.21
N GLY A 140 11.55 -2.23 5.88
CA GLY A 140 12.01 -3.46 5.25
C GLY A 140 13.49 -3.45 4.91
N GLY A 141 14.07 -4.65 4.84
CA GLY A 141 15.51 -4.82 4.63
C GLY A 141 16.35 -4.06 5.66
N ARG A 142 17.01 -2.99 5.23
CA ARG A 142 17.84 -2.11 6.08
C ARG A 142 17.19 -0.76 6.38
N GLU A 143 16.00 -0.51 5.84
CA GLU A 143 15.31 0.75 5.99
C GLU A 143 14.65 0.82 7.38
N PRO A 144 14.89 1.89 8.16
CA PRO A 144 14.15 2.13 9.40
C PRO A 144 12.67 2.43 9.12
N PRO A 145 11.81 2.49 10.14
CA PRO A 145 10.40 2.83 9.95
C PRO A 145 10.24 4.22 9.34
N PHE A 146 9.41 4.36 8.31
CA PHE A 146 9.03 5.64 7.71
C PHE A 146 7.52 5.74 7.53
N LEU A 147 6.97 6.95 7.70
CA LEU A 147 5.54 7.19 7.55
C LEU A 147 5.14 7.07 6.07
N CYS A 148 4.13 6.24 5.79
CA CYS A 148 3.49 6.22 4.48
C CYS A 148 2.31 7.19 4.45
N GLU A 149 2.41 8.25 3.64
CA GLU A 149 1.35 9.27 3.50
C GLU A 149 0.28 8.88 2.45
N ASN A 150 0.57 7.85 1.64
CA ASN A 150 -0.31 7.35 0.58
C ASN A 150 -0.99 6.04 1.01
N THR A 151 -1.55 6.01 2.21
CA THR A 151 -2.36 4.86 2.63
C THR A 151 -3.70 4.87 1.86
N PRO A 152 -4.09 3.76 1.20
CA PRO A 152 -5.31 3.68 0.41
C PRO A 152 -6.60 3.78 1.24
#